data_AF-A0A8T7DST7-F1
#
_entry.id   AF-A0A8T7DST7-F1
#
_cell.length_a   1.000
_cell.length_b   1.000
_cell.length_c   1.000
_cell.angle_alpha   90.00
_cell.angle_beta   90.00
_cell.angle_gamma   90.00
#
_symmetry.space_group_name_H-M   'P 1'
#
loop_
_entity.id
_entity.type
_entity.pdbx_description
1 polymer ?
#
loop_
_entity_poly.entity_id
_entity_poly.type
_entity_poly.pdbx_seq_one_letter_code
_entity_poly.pdbx_strand_id
1 'polypeptide(L)'
;MCHYNVRLTAITLTIILLAVVSGCAKFTKQESENLTPFAQQTIDLIGTVDYSLNDEQLIYLRRIDDYIDIQDPYARYLALENQVRNMLAALVTYSLQIVAISEQDLSENKKANKLADVILALIELIRKDEVFVNENRDDDRTSETIKQVRQSQDYLEALRLLLPLVNEFSAHAGRVLDELHREKRKMALLVDEAIDKKYGAALKFHEEIRAVKDDTFHTLISLSRYSVTRDPDYIDKMRSHSMFSVLVATENKKSLSTQELQQLHKDITAELQLLNKNYEQLLPDVEAYFEHHRELTELLELKEEAIQEARLTFVVWSRAYQKMASGKTDPAEWFDITDGGKLFYDVARKAAGL
;
A
#
# COMPACT_ATOMS: atom_id res chain seq x y z
N MET A 1 -14.35 -16.44 90.20
CA MET A 1 -15.14 -16.51 88.96
C MET A 1 -14.47 -15.65 87.91
N CYS A 2 -14.15 -16.28 86.78
CA CYS A 2 -13.95 -15.74 85.43
C CYS A 2 -12.90 -14.65 85.17
N HIS A 3 -11.74 -15.13 84.70
CA HIS A 3 -10.99 -14.57 83.57
C HIS A 3 -11.90 -14.29 82.36
N TYR A 4 -11.65 -13.21 81.61
CA TYR A 4 -11.12 -13.26 80.22
C TYR A 4 -11.07 -11.86 79.57
N ASN A 5 -10.03 -11.67 78.74
CA ASN A 5 -9.92 -10.73 77.61
C ASN A 5 -9.53 -9.25 77.81
N VAL A 6 -8.23 -9.04 78.07
CA VAL A 6 -7.47 -7.82 77.64
C VAL A 6 -6.45 -8.20 76.57
N ARG A 7 -6.89 -8.92 75.52
CA ARG A 7 -6.00 -9.38 74.41
C ARG A 7 -6.61 -9.23 73.01
N LEU A 8 -7.50 -8.27 72.79
CA LEU A 8 -8.09 -8.06 71.45
C LEU A 8 -7.84 -6.67 70.82
N THR A 9 -7.10 -5.78 71.48
CA THR A 9 -6.81 -4.43 70.97
C THR A 9 -5.38 -4.23 70.47
N ALA A 10 -4.51 -5.25 70.55
CA ALA A 10 -3.12 -5.17 70.10
C ALA A 10 -2.83 -5.92 68.78
N ILE A 11 -3.84 -6.60 68.19
CA ILE A 11 -3.65 -7.38 66.95
C ILE A 11 -4.19 -6.66 65.71
N THR A 12 -5.11 -5.71 65.86
CA THR A 12 -5.71 -4.97 64.74
C THR A 12 -4.91 -3.74 64.28
N LEU A 13 -3.92 -3.27 65.05
CA LEU A 13 -3.06 -2.14 64.63
C LEU A 13 -1.79 -2.58 63.87
N THR A 14 -1.41 -3.86 63.94
CA THR A 14 -0.18 -4.38 63.31
C THR A 14 -0.41 -4.82 61.86
N ILE A 15 -1.66 -5.07 61.45
CA ILE A 15 -1.99 -5.49 60.08
C ILE A 15 -2.14 -4.30 59.13
N ILE A 16 -2.44 -3.10 59.64
CA ILE A 16 -2.58 -1.88 58.81
C ILE A 16 -1.22 -1.22 58.53
N LEU A 17 -0.19 -1.48 59.34
CA LEU A 17 1.18 -0.98 59.09
C LEU A 17 1.99 -1.83 58.10
N LEU A 18 1.50 -3.02 57.73
CA LEU A 18 2.12 -3.90 56.73
C LEU A 18 1.63 -3.65 55.30
N ALA A 19 0.59 -2.84 55.11
CA ALA A 19 0.02 -2.51 53.79
C ALA A 19 0.65 -1.26 53.13
N VAL A 20 1.62 -0.60 53.76
CA VAL A 20 2.30 0.61 53.23
C VAL A 20 3.74 0.32 52.77
N VAL A 21 4.21 -0.93 52.83
CA VAL A 21 5.58 -1.30 52.41
C VAL A 21 5.60 -2.19 51.16
N SER A 22 4.44 -2.53 50.58
CA SER A 22 4.34 -3.34 49.36
C SER A 22 4.37 -2.53 48.05
N GLY A 23 4.72 -1.23 48.10
CA GLY A 23 4.77 -0.32 46.95
C GLY A 23 6.18 0.02 46.44
N CYS A 24 7.21 -0.65 46.93
CA CYS A 24 8.55 -0.61 46.35
C CYS A 24 9.02 -2.05 46.12
N ALA A 25 8.58 -2.64 45.00
CA ALA A 25 9.36 -3.69 44.38
C ALA A 25 10.70 -3.07 43.97
N LYS A 26 11.66 -3.09 44.90
CA LYS A 26 13.07 -2.96 44.57
C LYS A 26 13.35 -4.07 43.58
N PHE A 27 13.56 -3.69 42.32
CA PHE A 27 14.19 -4.54 41.33
C PHE A 27 15.39 -5.24 41.97
N THR A 28 15.26 -6.55 42.18
CA THR A 28 16.42 -7.40 42.38
C THR A 28 17.17 -7.38 41.06
N LYS A 29 18.33 -6.73 41.10
CA LYS A 29 19.28 -6.39 40.02
C LYS A 29 19.85 -7.62 39.26
N GLN A 30 19.19 -8.77 39.28
CA GLN A 30 19.69 -10.07 38.85
C GLN A 30 18.83 -10.79 37.82
N GLU A 31 17.60 -10.34 37.55
CA GLU A 31 16.87 -10.75 36.35
C GLU A 31 17.01 -9.62 35.34
N SER A 32 17.98 -9.73 34.42
CA SER A 32 17.92 -8.96 33.19
C SER A 32 16.63 -9.35 32.49
N GLU A 33 15.66 -8.43 32.39
CA GLU A 33 14.44 -8.65 31.61
C GLU A 33 14.82 -9.20 30.24
N ASN A 34 14.25 -10.36 29.89
CA ASN A 34 14.52 -11.00 28.62
C ASN A 34 13.90 -10.15 27.50
N LEU A 35 14.73 -9.40 26.78
CA LEU A 35 14.30 -8.54 25.67
C LEU A 35 14.09 -9.31 24.35
N THR A 36 14.48 -10.59 24.28
CA THR A 36 14.37 -11.43 23.07
C THR A 36 12.98 -11.42 22.42
N PRO A 37 11.86 -11.47 23.18
CA PRO A 37 10.53 -11.37 22.60
C PRO A 37 10.28 -10.08 21.81
N PHE A 38 10.90 -8.96 22.19
CA PHE A 38 10.75 -7.69 21.47
C PHE A 38 11.35 -7.76 20.06
N ALA A 39 12.55 -8.33 19.92
CA ALA A 39 13.18 -8.52 18.63
C ALA A 39 12.41 -9.51 17.75
N GLN A 40 11.98 -10.65 18.32
CA GLN A 40 11.24 -11.66 17.57
C GLN A 40 9.93 -11.09 17.03
N GLN A 41 9.13 -10.42 17.87
CA GLN A 41 7.86 -9.83 17.43
C GLN A 41 8.06 -8.68 16.44
N THR A 42 9.18 -7.95 16.52
CA THR A 42 9.53 -6.93 15.52
C THR A 42 9.85 -7.58 14.16
N ILE A 43 10.59 -8.69 14.15
CA ILE A 43 10.89 -9.45 12.92
C ILE A 43 9.60 -10.00 12.31
N ASP A 44 8.74 -10.60 13.13
CA ASP A 44 7.46 -11.16 12.66
C ASP A 44 6.57 -10.06 12.07
N LEU A 45 6.49 -8.89 12.72
CA LEU A 45 5.74 -7.72 12.25
C LEU A 45 6.28 -7.21 10.90
N ILE A 46 7.59 -7.09 10.75
CA ILE A 46 8.20 -6.52 9.53
C ILE A 46 8.26 -7.54 8.38
N GLY A 47 8.41 -8.83 8.68
CA GLY A 47 8.42 -9.89 7.67
C GLY A 47 7.12 -9.96 6.87
N THR A 48 5.99 -9.54 7.44
CA THR A 48 4.71 -9.42 6.71
C THR A 48 4.73 -8.27 5.69
N VAL A 49 5.33 -7.14 6.03
CA VAL A 49 5.40 -5.93 5.18
C VAL A 49 6.35 -6.12 4.00
N ASP A 50 7.52 -6.74 4.21
CA ASP A 50 8.56 -6.87 3.18
C ASP A 50 8.11 -7.74 1.98
N TYR A 51 7.22 -8.70 2.22
CA TYR A 51 6.63 -9.53 1.17
C TYR A 51 5.66 -8.74 0.27
N SER A 52 4.92 -7.79 0.84
CA SER A 52 3.92 -6.97 0.13
C SER A 52 4.52 -5.90 -0.79
N LEU A 53 5.79 -5.55 -0.57
CA LEU A 53 6.48 -4.51 -1.35
C LEU A 53 7.16 -5.06 -2.62
N ASN A 54 7.26 -6.38 -2.81
CA ASN A 54 8.06 -6.98 -3.88
C ASN A 54 7.29 -7.14 -5.21
N ASP A 55 7.83 -6.59 -6.30
CA ASP A 55 7.12 -6.41 -7.60
C ASP A 55 7.28 -7.58 -8.60
N GLU A 56 7.52 -8.81 -8.13
CA GLU A 56 7.88 -9.92 -9.03
C GLU A 56 6.75 -10.44 -9.94
N GLN A 57 5.53 -9.87 -9.88
CA GLN A 57 4.35 -10.43 -10.54
C GLN A 57 3.80 -9.64 -11.74
N LEU A 58 4.44 -8.54 -12.14
CA LEU A 58 3.92 -7.70 -13.24
C LEU A 58 4.28 -8.25 -14.63
N ILE A 59 3.27 -8.73 -15.35
CA ILE A 59 3.35 -9.33 -16.69
C ILE A 59 3.05 -8.30 -17.79
N TYR A 60 1.95 -7.55 -17.67
CA TYR A 60 1.51 -6.61 -18.71
C TYR A 60 2.14 -5.22 -18.55
N LEU A 61 2.27 -4.73 -17.32
CA LEU A 61 2.88 -3.44 -17.00
C LEU A 61 4.40 -3.38 -17.24
N ARG A 62 5.08 -4.52 -17.45
CA ARG A 62 6.54 -4.59 -17.64
C ARG A 62 7.09 -3.73 -18.79
N ARG A 63 6.25 -3.43 -19.78
CA ARG A 63 6.63 -2.67 -21.00
C ARG A 63 5.90 -1.34 -21.11
N ILE A 64 5.24 -0.88 -20.05
CA ILE A 64 4.49 0.38 -20.08
C ILE A 64 5.41 1.59 -19.92
N ASP A 65 6.60 1.38 -19.36
CA ASP A 65 7.73 2.29 -19.25
C ASP A 65 8.17 2.89 -20.60
N ASP A 66 8.08 2.12 -21.70
CA ASP A 66 8.32 2.63 -23.07
C ASP A 66 7.36 3.78 -23.48
N TYR A 67 6.23 3.92 -22.77
CA TYR A 67 5.16 4.88 -23.07
C TYR A 67 5.02 6.00 -22.03
N ILE A 68 5.81 5.96 -20.95
CA ILE A 68 5.88 7.00 -19.94
C ILE A 68 6.87 8.06 -20.42
N ASP A 69 6.39 9.29 -20.65
CA ASP A 69 7.29 10.42 -20.86
C ASP A 69 8.04 10.67 -19.54
N ILE A 70 9.38 10.59 -19.58
CA ILE A 70 10.26 10.58 -18.40
C ILE A 70 9.97 11.80 -17.51
N GLN A 71 9.08 11.61 -16.53
CA GLN A 71 8.85 12.52 -15.43
C GLN A 71 9.09 11.80 -14.11
N ASP A 72 9.59 12.61 -13.17
CA ASP A 72 10.08 12.30 -11.84
C ASP A 72 9.17 11.46 -10.90
N PRO A 73 7.82 11.39 -11.02
CA PRO A 73 7.01 10.72 -9.99
C PRO A 73 7.27 9.23 -9.81
N TYR A 74 7.60 8.48 -10.87
CA TYR A 74 7.93 7.05 -10.73
C TYR A 74 9.26 6.86 -10.00
N ALA A 75 10.29 7.63 -10.37
CA ALA A 75 11.59 7.59 -9.71
C ALA A 75 11.49 8.03 -8.24
N ARG A 76 10.73 9.10 -7.96
CA ARG A 76 10.46 9.57 -6.60
C ARG A 76 9.69 8.56 -5.77
N TYR A 77 8.68 7.91 -6.35
CA TYR A 77 7.94 6.83 -5.70
C TYR A 77 8.88 5.69 -5.28
N LEU A 78 9.71 5.17 -6.20
CA LEU A 78 10.68 4.11 -5.90
C LEU A 78 11.68 4.52 -4.82
N ALA A 79 12.15 5.77 -4.85
CA ALA A 79 13.07 6.28 -3.87
C ALA A 79 12.45 6.37 -2.46
N LEU A 80 11.19 6.80 -2.36
CA LEU A 80 10.42 6.81 -1.11
C LEU A 80 10.13 5.39 -0.61
N GLU A 81 9.81 4.46 -1.50
CA GLU A 81 9.60 3.05 -1.16
C GLU A 81 10.89 2.46 -0.56
N ASN A 82 12.04 2.72 -1.19
CA ASN A 82 13.34 2.31 -0.67
C ASN A 82 13.65 2.96 0.69
N GLN A 83 13.33 4.24 0.87
CA GLN A 83 13.49 4.92 2.16
C GLN A 83 12.65 4.24 3.25
N VAL A 84 11.39 3.87 2.98
CA VAL A 84 10.54 3.14 3.92
C VAL A 84 11.13 1.76 4.26
N ARG A 85 11.60 1.01 3.25
CA ARG A 85 12.27 -0.29 3.47
C ARG A 85 13.49 -0.16 4.37
N ASN A 86 14.32 0.85 4.15
CA ASN A 86 15.48 1.14 4.99
C ASN A 86 15.09 1.49 6.43
N MET A 87 14.01 2.25 6.61
CA MET A 87 13.48 2.56 7.95
C MET A 87 12.96 1.31 8.67
N LEU A 88 12.29 0.39 7.96
CA LEU A 88 11.88 -0.91 8.52
C LEU A 88 13.10 -1.78 8.88
N ALA A 89 14.10 -1.85 8.00
CA ALA A 89 15.35 -2.56 8.27
C ALA A 89 16.08 -1.99 9.50
N ALA A 90 16.03 -0.66 9.70
CA ALA A 90 16.56 -0.02 10.89
C ALA A 90 15.83 -0.44 12.18
N LEU A 91 14.50 -0.64 12.14
CA LEU A 91 13.74 -1.18 13.27
C LEU A 91 14.17 -2.60 13.64
N VAL A 92 14.30 -3.49 12.64
CA VAL A 92 14.79 -4.87 12.87
C VAL A 92 16.19 -4.84 13.48
N THR A 93 17.09 -4.08 12.86
CA THR A 93 18.48 -3.97 13.28
C THR A 93 18.55 -3.45 14.71
N TYR A 94 17.85 -2.36 15.03
CA TYR A 94 17.81 -1.82 16.38
C TYR A 94 17.28 -2.85 17.39
N SER A 95 16.17 -3.51 17.07
CA SER A 95 15.52 -4.45 17.98
C SER A 95 16.42 -5.67 18.27
N LEU A 96 17.17 -6.16 17.28
CA LEU A 96 18.20 -7.17 17.49
C LEU A 96 19.38 -6.67 18.33
N GLN A 97 19.84 -5.44 18.08
CA GLN A 97 20.98 -4.88 18.81
C GLN A 97 20.66 -4.64 20.29
N ILE A 98 19.45 -4.18 20.63
CA ILE A 98 19.10 -3.98 22.06
C ILE A 98 19.11 -5.29 22.83
N VAL A 99 18.69 -6.39 22.20
CA VAL A 99 18.75 -7.75 22.78
C VAL A 99 20.20 -8.17 22.93
N ALA A 100 20.98 -8.11 21.84
CA ALA A 100 22.38 -8.51 21.85
C ALA A 100 23.22 -7.73 22.87
N ILE A 101 22.92 -6.44 23.09
CA ILE A 101 23.57 -5.63 24.12
C ILE A 101 23.12 -6.05 25.52
N SER A 102 21.83 -6.35 25.70
CA SER A 102 21.28 -6.74 27.01
C SER A 102 21.87 -8.05 27.53
N GLU A 103 22.13 -9.01 26.63
CA GLU A 103 22.68 -10.34 26.94
C GLU A 103 24.20 -10.34 27.15
N GLN A 104 24.91 -9.27 26.77
CA GLN A 104 26.35 -9.18 26.98
C GLN A 104 26.70 -9.06 28.48
N ASP A 105 27.74 -9.79 28.92
CA ASP A 105 28.31 -9.66 30.27
C ASP A 105 29.17 -8.38 30.38
N LEU A 106 28.48 -7.24 30.44
CA LEU A 106 29.03 -5.90 30.54
C LEU A 106 28.35 -5.15 31.67
N SER A 107 29.03 -4.15 32.23
CA SER A 107 28.38 -3.22 33.15
C SER A 107 27.26 -2.46 32.44
N GLU A 108 26.20 -2.12 33.15
CA GLU A 108 25.04 -1.38 32.64
C GLU A 108 25.45 -0.08 31.90
N ASN A 109 26.43 0.66 32.44
CA ASN A 109 26.98 1.83 31.76
C ASN A 109 27.68 1.49 30.42
N LYS A 110 28.38 0.35 30.32
CA LYS A 110 28.98 -0.09 29.05
C LYS A 110 27.91 -0.50 28.04
N LYS A 111 26.81 -1.13 28.50
CA LYS A 111 25.64 -1.43 27.66
C LYS A 111 25.00 -0.15 27.13
N ALA A 112 24.80 0.86 27.98
CA ALA A 112 24.27 2.16 27.58
C ALA A 112 25.17 2.88 26.55
N ASN A 113 26.50 2.79 26.69
CA ASN A 113 27.43 3.34 25.69
C ASN A 113 27.33 2.65 24.33
N LYS A 114 27.23 1.31 24.31
CA LYS A 114 27.01 0.55 23.07
C LYS A 114 25.68 0.89 22.41
N LEU A 115 24.62 1.09 23.20
CA LEU A 115 23.32 1.51 22.71
C LEU A 115 23.40 2.88 22.01
N ALA A 116 24.11 3.84 22.59
CA ALA A 116 24.36 5.13 21.97
C ALA A 116 25.11 5.00 20.63
N ASP A 117 26.10 4.11 20.54
CA ASP A 117 26.84 3.85 19.29
C ASP A 117 25.93 3.26 18.20
N VAL A 118 25.05 2.32 18.56
CA VAL A 118 24.06 1.73 17.64
C VAL A 118 23.12 2.79 17.10
N ILE A 119 22.58 3.66 17.97
CA ILE A 119 21.65 4.72 17.53
C ILE A 119 22.35 5.67 16.55
N LEU A 120 23.58 6.11 16.85
CA LEU A 120 24.34 6.98 15.94
C LEU A 120 24.55 6.33 14.57
N ALA A 121 24.92 5.05 14.53
CA ALA A 121 25.10 4.32 13.28
C ALA A 121 23.80 4.21 12.48
N LEU A 122 22.66 3.97 13.14
CA LEU A 122 21.35 3.89 12.48
C LEU A 122 20.87 5.25 11.96
N ILE A 123 21.10 6.34 12.71
CA ILE A 123 20.79 7.70 12.26
C ILE A 123 21.54 8.01 10.97
N GLU A 124 22.85 7.73 10.92
CA GLU A 124 23.67 7.96 9.72
C GLU A 124 23.22 7.09 8.54
N LEU A 125 22.86 5.83 8.78
CA LEU A 125 22.32 4.94 7.76
C LEU A 125 21.03 5.50 7.14
N ILE A 126 20.08 5.91 7.98
CA ILE A 126 18.79 6.46 7.52
C ILE A 126 19.02 7.77 6.76
N ARG A 127 19.88 8.66 7.27
CA ARG A 127 20.20 9.95 6.64
C ARG A 127 20.75 9.83 5.23
N LYS A 128 21.58 8.83 4.98
CA LYS A 128 22.25 8.67 3.68
C LYS A 128 21.26 8.43 2.54
N ASP A 129 20.14 7.78 2.84
CA ASP A 129 19.14 7.35 1.86
C ASP A 129 17.83 8.18 1.98
N GLU A 130 17.86 9.32 2.69
CA GLU A 130 16.72 10.23 2.82
C GLU A 130 16.45 10.99 1.50
N VAL A 131 15.32 10.68 0.87
CA VAL A 131 14.78 11.48 -0.24
C VAL A 131 13.73 12.47 0.26
N PHE A 132 12.93 12.05 1.26
CA PHE A 132 12.09 12.94 2.04
C PHE A 132 12.78 13.28 3.36
N VAL A 133 13.31 14.50 3.47
CA VAL A 133 14.14 14.95 4.60
C VAL A 133 13.28 15.21 5.85
N ASN A 134 13.80 14.81 7.02
CA ASN A 134 13.18 15.18 8.29
C ASN A 134 13.50 16.64 8.68
N GLU A 135 12.70 17.59 8.21
CA GLU A 135 12.86 19.03 8.53
C GLU A 135 12.70 19.35 10.03
N ASN A 136 12.03 18.48 10.79
CA ASN A 136 11.81 18.66 12.23
C ASN A 136 12.91 18.02 13.09
N ARG A 137 13.99 17.52 12.48
CA ARG A 137 15.11 16.93 13.21
C ARG A 137 15.82 17.99 14.03
N ASP A 138 15.94 17.73 15.33
CA ASP A 138 16.70 18.57 16.25
C ASP A 138 18.04 17.87 16.56
N ASP A 139 19.06 18.20 15.77
CA ASP A 139 20.41 17.60 15.89
C ASP A 139 21.07 17.93 17.25
N ASP A 140 20.75 19.08 17.85
CA ASP A 140 21.24 19.48 19.17
C ASP A 140 20.59 18.63 20.27
N ARG A 141 19.26 18.48 20.23
CA ARG A 141 18.53 17.60 21.15
C ARG A 141 18.93 16.13 20.97
N THR A 142 19.19 15.70 19.74
CA THR A 142 19.70 14.36 19.45
C THR A 142 21.05 14.15 20.14
N SER A 143 21.99 15.07 19.94
CA SER A 143 23.30 15.02 20.56
C SER A 143 23.24 15.01 22.09
N GLU A 144 22.38 15.84 22.68
CA GLU A 144 22.17 15.88 24.14
C GLU A 144 21.54 14.57 24.66
N THR A 145 20.55 14.01 23.96
CA THR A 145 19.94 12.73 24.32
C THR A 145 20.99 11.60 24.31
N ILE A 146 21.81 11.53 23.27
CA ILE A 146 22.90 10.55 23.15
C ILE A 146 23.91 10.70 24.29
N LYS A 147 24.25 11.93 24.67
CA LYS A 147 25.14 12.20 25.80
C LYS A 147 24.54 11.71 27.12
N GLN A 148 23.26 11.94 27.36
CA GLN A 148 22.55 11.46 28.56
C GLN A 148 22.51 9.93 28.60
N VAL A 149 22.24 9.27 27.47
CA VAL A 149 22.29 7.81 27.32
C VAL A 149 23.67 7.27 27.71
N ARG A 150 24.77 7.86 27.21
CA ARG A 150 26.14 7.43 27.56
C ARG A 150 26.49 7.57 29.05
N GLN A 151 25.89 8.56 29.71
CA GLN A 151 26.09 8.83 31.13
C GLN A 151 25.25 7.93 32.04
N SER A 152 24.22 7.27 31.49
CA SER A 152 23.33 6.41 32.26
C SER A 152 24.10 5.29 32.96
N GLN A 153 23.73 5.03 34.21
CA GLN A 153 24.24 3.91 35.02
C GLN A 153 23.30 2.70 35.01
N ASP A 154 22.16 2.82 34.31
CA ASP A 154 21.12 1.82 34.19
C ASP A 154 20.72 1.69 32.71
N TYR A 155 20.77 0.47 32.17
CA TYR A 155 20.44 0.22 30.77
C TYR A 155 18.96 0.46 30.47
N LEU A 156 18.06 0.18 31.42
CA LEU A 156 16.64 0.44 31.23
C LEU A 156 16.36 1.95 31.16
N GLU A 157 17.04 2.73 32.00
CA GLU A 157 16.98 4.20 31.93
C GLU A 157 17.57 4.72 30.62
N ALA A 158 18.64 4.10 30.12
CA ALA A 158 19.20 4.44 28.81
C ALA A 158 18.18 4.22 27.67
N LEU A 159 17.38 3.15 27.72
CA LEU A 159 16.27 2.92 26.79
C LEU A 159 15.16 3.99 26.95
N ARG A 160 14.80 4.37 28.17
CA ARG A 160 13.81 5.44 28.41
C ARG A 160 14.25 6.78 27.85
N LEU A 161 15.52 7.13 28.02
CA LEU A 161 16.08 8.38 27.51
C LEU A 161 15.99 8.48 25.98
N LEU A 162 15.92 7.35 25.26
CA LEU A 162 15.76 7.32 23.79
C LEU A 162 14.33 7.54 23.31
N LEU A 163 13.31 7.53 24.19
CA LEU A 163 11.91 7.72 23.81
C LEU A 163 11.65 8.94 22.91
N PRO A 164 12.26 10.11 23.13
CA PRO A 164 12.10 11.24 22.22
C PRO A 164 12.55 10.93 20.78
N LEU A 165 13.68 10.23 20.62
CA LEU A 165 14.22 9.88 19.30
C LEU A 165 13.37 8.83 18.61
N VAL A 166 12.88 7.84 19.37
CA VAL A 166 11.95 6.81 18.86
C VAL A 166 10.64 7.45 18.38
N ASN A 167 10.08 8.38 19.17
CA ASN A 167 8.86 9.10 18.79
C ASN A 167 9.07 9.97 17.55
N GLU A 168 10.21 10.67 17.46
CA GLU A 168 10.55 11.47 16.28
C GLU A 168 10.71 10.61 15.03
N PHE A 169 11.42 9.49 15.14
CA PHE A 169 11.62 8.53 14.06
C PHE A 169 10.29 7.99 13.53
N SER A 170 9.41 7.50 14.41
CA SER A 170 8.09 7.00 14.01
C SER A 170 7.19 8.08 13.40
N ALA A 171 7.27 9.31 13.93
CA ALA A 171 6.53 10.44 13.37
C ALA A 171 7.05 10.84 11.97
N HIS A 172 8.37 10.77 11.76
CA HIS A 172 8.97 10.98 10.44
C HIS A 172 8.57 9.87 9.47
N ALA A 173 8.61 8.60 9.89
CA ALA A 173 8.16 7.46 9.08
C ALA A 173 6.72 7.65 8.57
N GLY A 174 5.83 8.12 9.45
CA GLY A 174 4.45 8.45 9.08
C GLY A 174 4.36 9.51 7.98
N ARG A 175 5.21 10.54 8.02
CA ARG A 175 5.27 11.58 6.97
C ARG A 175 5.82 11.04 5.65
N VAL A 176 6.85 10.19 5.70
CA VAL A 176 7.40 9.52 4.51
C VAL A 176 6.32 8.63 3.86
N LEU A 177 5.55 7.89 4.66
CA LEU A 177 4.43 7.08 4.17
C LEU A 177 3.28 7.91 3.60
N ASP A 178 2.97 9.07 4.19
CA ASP A 178 2.00 10.02 3.62
C ASP A 178 2.46 10.53 2.24
N GLU A 179 3.76 10.80 2.08
CA GLU A 179 4.34 11.22 0.81
C GLU A 179 4.36 10.07 -0.21
N LEU A 180 4.77 8.86 0.20
CA LEU A 180 4.76 7.67 -0.65
C LEU A 180 3.36 7.41 -1.20
N HIS A 181 2.33 7.53 -0.35
CA HIS A 181 0.93 7.42 -0.77
C HIS A 181 0.51 8.46 -1.80
N ARG A 182 0.98 9.71 -1.67
CA ARG A 182 0.73 10.77 -2.66
C ARG A 182 1.42 10.46 -3.98
N GLU A 183 2.67 10.05 -3.95
CA GLU A 183 3.43 9.70 -5.16
C GLU A 183 2.88 8.44 -5.84
N LYS A 184 2.35 7.46 -5.08
CA LYS A 184 1.65 6.30 -5.64
C LYS A 184 0.49 6.73 -6.56
N ARG A 185 -0.30 7.73 -6.15
CA ARG A 185 -1.42 8.24 -6.96
C ARG A 185 -0.95 8.93 -8.24
N LYS A 186 0.17 9.65 -8.18
CA LYS A 186 0.75 10.28 -9.37
C LYS A 186 1.31 9.23 -10.32
N MET A 187 2.00 8.22 -9.78
CA MET A 187 2.48 7.06 -10.54
C MET A 187 1.31 6.32 -11.20
N ALA A 188 0.20 6.10 -10.49
CA ALA A 188 -1.01 5.49 -11.05
C ALA A 188 -1.50 6.24 -12.30
N LEU A 189 -1.64 7.56 -12.20
CA LEU A 189 -2.10 8.40 -13.31
C LEU A 189 -1.14 8.34 -14.50
N LEU A 190 0.18 8.36 -14.26
CA LEU A 190 1.17 8.25 -15.33
C LEU A 190 1.08 6.90 -16.06
N VAL A 191 0.88 5.81 -15.33
CA VAL A 191 0.74 4.48 -15.93
C VAL A 191 -0.59 4.37 -16.69
N ASP A 192 -1.67 4.89 -16.13
CA ASP A 192 -3.00 4.96 -16.76
C ASP A 192 -2.96 5.72 -18.09
N GLU A 193 -2.37 6.92 -18.10
CA GLU A 193 -2.16 7.73 -19.30
C GLU A 193 -1.28 7.02 -20.33
N ALA A 194 -0.27 6.26 -19.91
CA ALA A 194 0.58 5.48 -20.79
C ALA A 194 -0.16 4.30 -21.45
N ILE A 195 -1.07 3.64 -20.72
CA ILE A 195 -1.97 2.60 -21.26
C ILE A 195 -2.88 3.20 -22.34
N ASP A 196 -3.51 4.35 -22.04
CA ASP A 196 -4.35 5.07 -22.99
C ASP A 196 -3.58 5.54 -24.22
N LYS A 197 -2.34 6.04 -24.05
CA LYS A 197 -1.47 6.46 -25.16
C LYS A 197 -1.13 5.27 -26.08
N LYS A 198 -0.91 4.09 -25.51
CA LYS A 198 -0.55 2.88 -26.24
C LYS A 198 -1.73 2.29 -27.02
N TYR A 199 -2.90 2.18 -26.40
CA TYR A 199 -4.03 1.42 -26.94
C TYR A 199 -5.21 2.28 -27.41
N GLY A 200 -5.26 3.57 -27.05
CA GLY A 200 -6.42 4.43 -27.27
C GLY A 200 -6.80 4.59 -28.75
N ALA A 201 -5.85 4.53 -29.68
CA ALA A 201 -6.14 4.55 -31.11
C ALA A 201 -6.82 3.25 -31.58
N ALA A 202 -6.35 2.09 -31.10
CA ALA A 202 -6.93 0.79 -31.44
C ALA A 202 -8.35 0.65 -30.87
N LEU A 203 -8.58 1.11 -29.63
CA LEU A 203 -9.90 1.15 -29.01
C LEU A 203 -10.89 1.99 -29.80
N LYS A 204 -10.53 3.25 -30.12
CA LYS A 204 -11.38 4.13 -30.92
C LYS A 204 -11.70 3.50 -32.26
N PHE A 205 -10.71 2.92 -32.93
CA PHE A 205 -10.95 2.27 -34.22
C PHE A 205 -11.84 1.01 -34.11
N HIS A 206 -11.70 0.24 -33.03
CA HIS A 206 -12.55 -0.91 -32.74
C HIS A 206 -14.02 -0.49 -32.49
N GLU A 207 -14.26 0.59 -31.76
CA GLU A 207 -15.59 1.17 -31.55
C GLU A 207 -16.24 1.64 -32.85
N GLU A 208 -15.49 2.34 -33.70
CA GLU A 208 -15.96 2.78 -35.01
C GLU A 208 -16.32 1.58 -35.92
N ILE A 209 -15.47 0.55 -35.98
CA ILE A 209 -15.77 -0.66 -36.75
C ILE A 209 -17.04 -1.34 -36.21
N ARG A 210 -17.23 -1.38 -34.89
CA ARG A 210 -18.44 -1.95 -34.29
C ARG A 210 -19.70 -1.18 -34.73
N ALA A 211 -19.67 0.15 -34.71
CA ALA A 211 -20.79 0.97 -35.17
C ALA A 211 -21.12 0.71 -36.65
N VAL A 212 -20.08 0.67 -37.51
CA VAL A 212 -20.26 0.36 -38.95
C VAL A 212 -20.80 -1.06 -39.16
N LYS A 213 -20.40 -2.03 -38.33
CA LYS A 213 -20.97 -3.40 -38.37
C LYS A 213 -22.45 -3.42 -38.02
N ASP A 214 -22.86 -2.70 -36.98
CA ASP A 214 -24.26 -2.60 -36.58
C ASP A 214 -25.11 -1.95 -37.69
N ASP A 215 -24.62 -0.87 -38.30
CA ASP A 215 -25.23 -0.25 -39.48
C ASP A 215 -25.34 -1.20 -40.68
N THR A 216 -24.32 -2.03 -40.88
CA THR A 216 -24.30 -3.06 -41.93
C THR A 216 -25.38 -4.12 -41.69
N PHE A 217 -25.56 -4.57 -40.44
CA PHE A 217 -26.63 -5.49 -40.08
C PHE A 217 -28.02 -4.87 -40.30
N HIS A 218 -28.23 -3.61 -39.89
CA HIS A 218 -29.48 -2.91 -40.13
C HIS A 218 -29.80 -2.75 -41.62
N THR A 219 -28.77 -2.51 -42.44
CA THR A 219 -28.88 -2.46 -43.89
C THR A 219 -29.28 -3.82 -44.47
N LEU A 220 -28.62 -4.92 -44.06
CA LEU A 220 -28.97 -6.28 -44.49
C LEU A 220 -30.42 -6.66 -44.09
N ILE A 221 -30.86 -6.27 -42.89
CA ILE A 221 -32.25 -6.46 -42.45
C ILE A 221 -33.21 -5.70 -43.37
N SER A 222 -32.91 -4.44 -43.68
CA SER A 222 -33.74 -3.61 -44.55
C SER A 222 -33.77 -4.14 -46.00
N LEU A 223 -32.63 -4.60 -46.52
CA LEU A 223 -32.53 -5.25 -47.83
C LEU A 223 -33.39 -6.52 -47.89
N SER A 224 -33.30 -7.35 -46.85
CA SER A 224 -34.11 -8.58 -46.73
C SER A 224 -35.61 -8.26 -46.72
N ARG A 225 -36.04 -7.28 -45.91
CA ARG A 225 -37.44 -6.85 -45.87
C ARG A 225 -37.92 -6.25 -47.19
N TYR A 226 -37.10 -5.43 -47.85
CA TYR A 226 -37.39 -4.88 -49.18
C TYR A 226 -37.56 -5.99 -50.22
N SER A 227 -36.71 -7.02 -50.19
CA SER A 227 -36.73 -8.10 -51.19
C SER A 227 -38.06 -8.85 -51.22
N VAL A 228 -38.75 -8.94 -50.08
CA VAL A 228 -40.05 -9.58 -49.90
C VAL A 228 -41.21 -8.62 -50.14
N THR A 229 -41.17 -7.44 -49.52
CA THR A 229 -42.32 -6.50 -49.49
C THR A 229 -42.37 -5.56 -50.68
N ARG A 230 -41.22 -5.26 -51.29
CA ARG A 230 -41.02 -4.21 -52.29
C ARG A 230 -41.42 -2.81 -51.84
N ASP A 231 -41.50 -2.59 -50.52
CA ASP A 231 -41.84 -1.30 -49.91
C ASP A 231 -40.66 -0.31 -49.98
N PRO A 232 -40.79 0.82 -50.71
CA PRO A 232 -39.73 1.83 -50.86
C PRO A 232 -39.19 2.39 -49.53
N ASP A 233 -39.95 2.35 -48.44
CA ASP A 233 -39.50 2.82 -47.13
C ASP A 233 -38.24 2.09 -46.64
N TYR A 234 -38.05 0.83 -47.05
CA TYR A 234 -36.84 0.07 -46.73
C TYR A 234 -35.61 0.52 -47.53
N ILE A 235 -35.79 1.13 -48.71
CA ILE A 235 -34.68 1.76 -49.45
C ILE A 235 -34.19 3.00 -48.69
N ASP A 236 -35.11 3.81 -48.17
CA ASP A 236 -34.73 5.00 -47.39
C ASP A 236 -34.08 4.62 -46.05
N LYS A 237 -34.54 3.55 -45.40
CA LYS A 237 -33.86 2.98 -44.22
C LYS A 237 -32.46 2.45 -44.53
N MET A 238 -32.23 1.82 -45.68
CA MET A 238 -30.86 1.43 -46.07
C MET A 238 -29.97 2.67 -46.26
N ARG A 239 -30.50 3.73 -46.88
CA ARG A 239 -29.73 4.99 -47.10
C ARG A 239 -29.37 5.71 -45.82
N SER A 240 -30.20 5.63 -44.76
CA SER A 240 -29.91 6.33 -43.50
C SER A 240 -28.62 5.86 -42.82
N HIS A 241 -28.14 4.64 -43.13
CA HIS A 241 -26.88 4.11 -42.62
C HIS A 241 -25.65 4.49 -43.47
N SER A 242 -25.83 5.32 -44.51
CA SER A 242 -24.75 5.95 -45.30
C SER A 242 -23.69 5.00 -45.88
N MET A 243 -24.00 3.71 -46.06
CA MET A 243 -23.06 2.74 -46.66
C MET A 243 -22.80 3.05 -48.13
N PHE A 244 -21.54 3.13 -48.55
CA PHE A 244 -21.17 3.51 -49.92
C PHE A 244 -21.84 2.62 -50.99
N SER A 245 -21.82 1.30 -50.80
CA SER A 245 -22.45 0.34 -51.73
C SER A 245 -23.97 0.57 -51.87
N VAL A 246 -24.65 0.95 -50.78
CA VAL A 246 -26.08 1.31 -50.80
C VAL A 246 -26.31 2.63 -51.51
N LEU A 247 -25.51 3.65 -51.21
CA LEU A 247 -25.63 4.97 -51.82
C LEU A 247 -25.48 4.90 -53.34
N VAL A 248 -24.48 4.15 -53.82
CA VAL A 248 -24.25 3.92 -55.27
C VAL A 248 -25.39 3.10 -55.88
N ALA A 249 -25.77 1.98 -55.26
CA ALA A 249 -26.79 1.10 -55.83
C ALA A 249 -28.17 1.77 -55.93
N THR A 250 -28.48 2.65 -54.98
CA THR A 250 -29.78 3.34 -54.86
C THR A 250 -29.78 4.76 -55.42
N GLU A 251 -28.67 5.25 -55.97
CA GLU A 251 -28.57 6.64 -56.45
C GLU A 251 -29.69 6.98 -57.43
N ASN A 252 -30.49 8.00 -57.10
CA ASN A 252 -31.65 8.46 -57.88
C ASN A 252 -32.73 7.39 -58.18
N LYS A 253 -32.73 6.25 -57.48
CA LYS A 253 -33.69 5.15 -57.69
C LYS A 253 -34.75 5.06 -56.61
N LYS A 254 -35.98 4.67 -56.97
CA LYS A 254 -37.06 4.33 -56.02
C LYS A 254 -37.31 2.82 -55.89
N SER A 255 -36.64 2.02 -56.71
CA SER A 255 -36.77 0.57 -56.74
C SER A 255 -35.49 -0.07 -57.25
N LEU A 256 -35.25 -1.32 -56.85
CA LEU A 256 -34.14 -2.14 -57.33
C LEU A 256 -34.67 -3.40 -58.02
N SER A 257 -34.09 -3.75 -59.16
CA SER A 257 -34.31 -5.02 -59.85
C SER A 257 -33.76 -6.20 -59.03
N THR A 258 -34.19 -7.42 -59.35
CA THR A 258 -33.70 -8.62 -58.66
C THR A 258 -32.18 -8.79 -58.80
N GLN A 259 -31.61 -8.46 -59.96
CA GLN A 259 -30.17 -8.54 -60.18
C GLN A 259 -29.41 -7.50 -59.33
N GLU A 260 -29.93 -6.26 -59.24
CA GLU A 260 -29.37 -5.22 -58.39
C GLU A 260 -29.45 -5.60 -56.90
N LEU A 261 -30.54 -6.24 -56.46
CA LEU A 261 -30.67 -6.73 -55.09
C LEU A 261 -29.66 -7.83 -54.76
N GLN A 262 -29.46 -8.77 -55.67
CA GLN A 262 -28.46 -9.84 -55.49
C GLN A 262 -27.04 -9.28 -55.45
N GLN A 263 -26.74 -8.31 -56.31
CA GLN A 263 -25.44 -7.65 -56.33
C GLN A 263 -25.22 -6.84 -55.05
N LEU A 264 -26.18 -6.02 -54.64
CA LEU A 264 -26.11 -5.24 -53.41
C LEU A 264 -25.96 -6.15 -52.17
N HIS A 265 -26.69 -7.27 -52.11
CA HIS A 265 -26.51 -8.25 -51.04
C HIS A 265 -25.07 -8.79 -51.00
N LYS A 266 -24.51 -9.15 -52.16
CA LYS A 266 -23.14 -9.66 -52.26
C LYS A 266 -22.12 -8.62 -51.80
N ASP A 267 -22.28 -7.37 -52.23
CA ASP A 267 -21.37 -6.27 -51.89
C ASP A 267 -21.40 -5.97 -50.38
N ILE A 268 -22.59 -5.83 -49.79
CA ILE A 268 -22.73 -5.61 -48.34
C ILE A 268 -22.19 -6.80 -47.53
N THR A 269 -22.38 -8.03 -48.01
CA THR A 269 -21.83 -9.23 -47.34
C THR A 269 -20.30 -9.23 -47.38
N ALA A 270 -19.70 -8.85 -48.49
CA ALA A 270 -18.25 -8.76 -48.63
C ALA A 270 -17.66 -7.67 -47.73
N GLU A 271 -18.30 -6.51 -47.65
CA GLU A 271 -17.95 -5.45 -46.70
C GLU A 271 -18.03 -5.94 -45.25
N LEU A 272 -19.11 -6.63 -44.87
CA LEU A 272 -19.27 -7.20 -43.52
C LEU A 272 -18.16 -8.21 -43.19
N GLN A 273 -17.74 -9.04 -44.14
CA GLN A 273 -16.62 -9.97 -43.94
C GLN A 273 -15.31 -9.24 -43.66
N LEU A 274 -15.03 -8.17 -44.40
CA LEU A 274 -13.84 -7.33 -44.17
C LEU A 274 -13.91 -6.64 -42.81
N LEU A 275 -15.07 -6.07 -42.46
CA LEU A 275 -15.30 -5.45 -41.14
C LEU A 275 -15.10 -6.46 -40.01
N ASN A 276 -15.62 -7.68 -40.15
CA ASN A 276 -15.43 -8.75 -39.16
C ASN A 276 -13.96 -9.11 -38.99
N LYS A 277 -13.22 -9.27 -40.09
CA LYS A 277 -11.79 -9.55 -40.04
C LYS A 277 -11.01 -8.43 -39.35
N ASN A 278 -11.28 -7.17 -39.70
CA ASN A 278 -10.61 -6.02 -39.10
C ASN A 278 -10.96 -5.90 -37.60
N TYR A 279 -12.22 -6.16 -37.24
CA TYR A 279 -12.68 -6.20 -35.85
C TYR A 279 -11.93 -7.26 -35.04
N GLU A 280 -11.84 -8.49 -35.55
CA GLU A 280 -11.12 -9.61 -34.91
C GLU A 280 -9.63 -9.33 -34.74
N GLN A 281 -9.01 -8.63 -35.71
CA GLN A 281 -7.59 -8.25 -35.63
C GLN A 281 -7.28 -7.25 -34.51
N LEU A 282 -8.27 -6.47 -34.05
CA LEU A 282 -8.10 -5.50 -32.97
C LEU A 282 -8.37 -6.09 -31.58
N LEU A 283 -9.04 -7.25 -31.50
CA LEU A 283 -9.38 -7.87 -30.21
C LEU A 283 -8.17 -8.05 -29.29
N PRO A 284 -6.98 -8.49 -29.74
CA PRO A 284 -5.83 -8.63 -28.87
C PRO A 284 -5.40 -7.31 -28.19
N ASP A 285 -5.51 -6.18 -28.90
CA ASP A 285 -5.16 -4.86 -28.34
C ASP A 285 -6.23 -4.38 -27.35
N VAL A 286 -7.51 -4.65 -27.64
CA VAL A 286 -8.63 -4.35 -26.74
C VAL A 286 -8.54 -5.19 -25.46
N GLU A 287 -8.27 -6.48 -25.57
CA GLU A 287 -8.06 -7.37 -24.43
C GLU A 287 -6.85 -6.91 -23.62
N ALA A 288 -5.72 -6.63 -24.29
CA ALA A 288 -4.54 -6.14 -23.62
C ALA A 288 -4.80 -4.84 -22.85
N TYR A 289 -5.56 -3.89 -23.41
CA TYR A 289 -5.94 -2.66 -22.71
C TYR A 289 -6.60 -2.94 -21.36
N PHE A 290 -7.64 -3.78 -21.33
CA PHE A 290 -8.35 -4.11 -20.10
C PHE A 290 -7.47 -4.89 -19.11
N GLU A 291 -6.63 -5.79 -19.60
CA GLU A 291 -5.69 -6.52 -18.75
C GLU A 291 -4.65 -5.60 -18.10
N HIS A 292 -4.16 -4.56 -18.79
CA HIS A 292 -3.23 -3.59 -18.20
C HIS A 292 -3.90 -2.76 -17.10
N HIS A 293 -5.15 -2.28 -17.29
CA HIS A 293 -5.86 -1.55 -16.24
C HIS A 293 -6.21 -2.45 -15.04
N ARG A 294 -6.54 -3.72 -15.29
CA ARG A 294 -6.78 -4.71 -14.24
C ARG A 294 -5.52 -4.92 -13.41
N GLU A 295 -4.39 -5.18 -14.05
CA GLU A 295 -3.10 -5.35 -13.37
C GLU A 295 -2.65 -4.08 -12.64
N LEU A 296 -2.90 -2.88 -13.20
CA LEU A 296 -2.64 -1.62 -12.51
C LEU A 296 -3.49 -1.49 -11.23
N THR A 297 -4.76 -1.85 -11.30
CA THR A 297 -5.66 -1.82 -10.13
C THR A 297 -5.16 -2.77 -9.04
N GLU A 298 -4.87 -4.02 -9.39
CA GLU A 298 -4.35 -5.04 -8.48
C GLU A 298 -3.02 -4.58 -7.83
N LEU A 299 -2.10 -4.00 -8.61
CA LEU A 299 -0.86 -3.43 -8.10
C LEU A 299 -1.10 -2.28 -7.11
N LEU A 300 -2.01 -1.36 -7.43
CA LEU A 300 -2.29 -0.19 -6.58
C LEU A 300 -2.96 -0.57 -5.26
N GLU A 301 -3.75 -1.64 -5.25
CA GLU A 301 -4.34 -2.24 -4.05
C GLU A 301 -3.24 -2.87 -3.19
N LEU A 302 -2.38 -3.72 -3.76
CA LEU A 302 -1.25 -4.32 -3.04
C LEU A 302 -0.34 -3.27 -2.41
N LYS A 303 0.00 -2.22 -3.17
CA LYS A 303 0.83 -1.11 -2.65
C LYS A 303 0.09 -0.26 -1.60
N GLU A 304 -1.24 -0.15 -1.65
CA GLU A 304 -2.01 0.49 -0.58
C GLU A 304 -1.88 -0.30 0.72
N GLU A 305 -2.14 -1.61 0.65
CA GLU A 305 -2.06 -2.51 1.80
C GLU A 305 -0.67 -2.43 2.43
N ALA A 306 0.38 -2.53 1.63
CA ALA A 306 1.77 -2.41 2.07
C ALA A 306 2.05 -1.09 2.82
N ILE A 307 1.56 0.05 2.31
CA ILE A 307 1.70 1.36 2.97
C ILE A 307 0.96 1.39 4.31
N GLN A 308 -0.23 0.81 4.39
CA GLN A 308 -1.01 0.75 5.64
C GLN A 308 -0.36 -0.19 6.66
N GLU A 309 0.13 -1.35 6.24
CA GLU A 309 0.85 -2.30 7.10
C GLU A 309 2.16 -1.72 7.63
N ALA A 310 2.93 -1.02 6.77
CA ALA A 310 4.12 -0.30 7.20
C ALA A 310 3.78 0.78 8.24
N ARG A 311 2.71 1.56 8.01
CA ARG A 311 2.25 2.57 8.98
C ARG A 311 1.91 1.94 10.32
N LEU A 312 1.16 0.84 10.28
CA LEU A 312 0.79 0.12 11.48
C LEU A 312 2.02 -0.40 12.22
N THR A 313 2.97 -0.95 11.48
CA THR A 313 4.24 -1.45 12.01
C THR A 313 4.98 -0.38 12.82
N PHE A 314 5.17 0.82 12.26
CA PHE A 314 5.83 1.92 13.00
C PHE A 314 5.08 2.32 14.28
N VAL A 315 3.74 2.33 14.25
CA VAL A 315 2.91 2.70 15.40
C VAL A 315 2.97 1.63 16.49
N VAL A 316 2.79 0.36 16.13
CA VAL A 316 2.82 -0.77 17.06
C VAL A 316 4.20 -0.90 17.68
N TRP A 317 5.25 -0.85 16.85
CA TRP A 317 6.63 -0.94 17.32
C TRP A 317 6.98 0.19 18.29
N SER A 318 6.62 1.45 17.99
CA SER A 318 6.87 2.59 18.88
C SER A 318 6.18 2.45 20.24
N ARG A 319 4.94 1.94 20.25
CA ARG A 319 4.19 1.68 21.49
C ARG A 319 4.77 0.51 22.28
N ALA A 320 5.16 -0.56 21.60
CA ALA A 320 5.83 -1.69 22.22
C ALA A 320 7.14 -1.24 22.87
N TYR A 321 7.91 -0.40 22.17
CA TYR A 321 9.13 0.20 22.70
C TYR A 321 8.85 1.03 23.96
N GLN A 322 7.82 1.88 23.93
CA GLN A 322 7.40 2.67 25.10
C GLN A 322 7.07 1.80 26.31
N LYS A 323 6.28 0.73 26.11
CA LYS A 323 5.89 -0.20 27.15
C LYS A 323 7.10 -0.95 27.72
N MET A 324 7.95 -1.50 26.85
CA MET A 324 9.19 -2.17 27.23
C MET A 324 10.11 -1.22 28.01
N ALA A 325 10.41 -0.03 27.47
CA ALA A 325 11.27 0.95 28.13
C ALA A 325 10.67 1.43 29.48
N SER A 326 9.35 1.46 29.64
CA SER A 326 8.72 1.78 30.92
C SER A 326 8.96 0.73 32.02
N GLY A 327 9.50 -0.45 31.69
CA GLY A 327 9.76 -1.54 32.62
C GLY A 327 8.54 -2.45 32.83
N LYS A 328 7.65 -2.55 31.84
CA LYS A 328 6.64 -3.62 31.83
C LYS A 328 7.37 -4.94 31.57
N THR A 329 7.15 -5.94 32.43
CA THR A 329 7.89 -7.20 32.39
C THR A 329 7.26 -8.25 31.47
N ASP A 330 5.95 -8.19 31.21
CA ASP A 330 5.25 -9.15 30.36
C ASP A 330 5.37 -8.76 28.88
N PRO A 331 6.06 -9.56 28.05
CA PRO A 331 6.20 -9.30 26.64
C PRO A 331 4.88 -9.30 25.86
N ALA A 332 3.87 -10.04 26.32
CA ALA A 332 2.56 -10.05 25.68
C ALA A 332 1.89 -8.67 25.78
N GLU A 333 2.15 -7.92 26.85
CA GLU A 333 1.60 -6.57 27.02
C GLU A 333 2.26 -5.54 26.11
N TRP A 334 3.51 -5.77 25.65
CA TRP A 334 4.24 -4.80 24.83
C TRP A 334 3.56 -4.59 23.48
N PHE A 335 3.16 -5.68 22.82
CA PHE A 335 2.49 -5.63 21.53
C PHE A 335 0.97 -5.73 21.64
N ASP A 336 0.41 -5.71 22.87
CA ASP A 336 -1.03 -5.71 23.06
C ASP A 336 -1.68 -4.45 22.43
N ILE A 337 -2.62 -4.72 21.54
CA ILE A 337 -3.34 -3.80 20.69
C ILE A 337 -4.75 -3.51 21.24
N THR A 338 -5.17 -4.17 22.33
CA THR A 338 -6.53 -4.00 22.88
C THR A 338 -6.83 -2.54 23.28
N ASP A 339 -5.85 -1.77 23.72
CA ASP A 339 -5.98 -0.31 23.97
C ASP A 339 -5.97 0.54 22.67
N GLY A 340 -5.58 -0.05 21.54
CA GLY A 340 -5.48 0.56 20.22
C GLY A 340 -6.66 0.28 19.29
N GLY A 341 -7.69 -0.44 19.75
CA GLY A 341 -8.81 -0.92 18.92
C GLY A 341 -9.51 0.17 18.09
N LYS A 342 -9.49 1.43 18.53
CA LYS A 342 -10.02 2.57 17.77
C LYS A 342 -9.20 2.89 16.51
N LEU A 343 -7.89 2.71 16.56
CA LEU A 343 -6.96 2.94 15.45
C LEU A 343 -7.08 1.85 14.38
N PHE A 344 -7.29 0.61 14.80
CA PHE A 344 -7.59 -0.51 13.90
C PHE A 344 -8.97 -0.39 13.29
N TYR A 345 -9.96 0.08 14.05
CA TYR A 345 -11.29 0.35 13.54
C TYR A 345 -11.26 1.46 12.48
N ASP A 346 -10.51 2.55 12.69
CA ASP A 346 -10.41 3.64 11.72
C ASP A 346 -9.59 3.28 10.46
N VAL A 347 -8.55 2.45 10.58
CA VAL A 347 -7.78 1.92 9.43
C VAL A 347 -8.61 0.89 8.65
N ALA A 348 -9.26 -0.05 9.32
CA ALA A 348 -10.15 -1.02 8.68
C ALA A 348 -11.37 -0.36 8.04
N ARG A 349 -11.93 0.69 8.66
CA ARG A 349 -13.03 1.47 8.11
C ARG A 349 -12.62 2.27 6.87
N LYS A 350 -11.41 2.85 6.87
CA LYS A 350 -10.84 3.50 5.67
C LYS A 350 -10.52 2.52 4.55
N ALA A 351 -9.97 1.35 4.88
CA ALA A 351 -9.71 0.28 3.91
C ALA A 351 -11.00 -0.29 3.32
N ALA A 352 -12.10 -0.32 4.09
CA ALA A 352 -13.42 -0.76 3.65
C ALA A 352 -14.28 0.35 2.97
N GLY A 353 -13.77 1.57 2.82
CA GLY A 353 -14.51 2.69 2.22
C GLY A 353 -15.73 3.19 3.02
N LEU A 354 -15.71 3.07 4.36
CA LEU A 354 -16.82 3.40 5.28
C LEU A 354 -16.66 4.70 6.09
#